data_AF-A0AAF0TMZ1-F1
#
_entry.id   AF-A0AAF0TMZ1-F1
#
_cell.length_a   1.000
_cell.length_b   1.000
_cell.length_c   1.000
_cell.angle_alpha   90.00
_cell.angle_beta   90.00
_cell.angle_gamma   90.00
#
_symmetry.space_group_name_H-M   'P 1'
#
loop_
_entity.id
_entity.type
_entity.pdbx_description
1 polymer ?
#
loop_
_entity_poly.entity_id
_entity_poly.type
_entity_poly.pdbx_seq_one_letter_code
_entity_poly.pdbx_strand_id
1 'polypeptide(L)'
;MIIRSPEPKVKILVDRDPVKTSFEEWARPGHFSRTIAKGPDTTTWIWNRHANAHDFDSYTSDMEEISRKLWRASGITSELQLYCTAIGALVFAVLMLFAGWFHYHKVAPKLAWFQDVESMLNHHLAGLLGLGSLSWARHQVHVSLPINQFLNAGVDPKEILLPHEFILNRDLLAQLYPSFTEGATPFFTLNWSKYANFLTFRGGLDPVTGGLWLTDIAHHHLAIAILFLIAGHMYRTNWGIGHGLKDILEAHKGPFTGQGHKGLYEILTTSWHAQLSLNLAMLGSLTIVVAHHMYSMPPYPYLAIDYGTQLSLFTHHMWIGGFLIVGVVAHATIFMGGGDLVAVGGKVALFPIPLGTADFLVHHIHAFTIHVTVLILLKGVLFARSSCLIPDKANLGFHFPCDGPRRGGTCQVSAWDHVFLGLFWMYNSISVVIFHFSWKMQSDVWGSVSDQGVVTHITGGNFAQSSITINGWLHDFLWAQASQVIQSYGSSLYAYGLFYLGAHFVWAFSLMFLFSGCGYWQELIESIVWANNKLKVAPATQPRALSIIQGRVVGVTHYLLGGTATTWAFFLARIIAVG
;
A
#
# COMPACT_ATOMS: atom_id res chain seq x y z
N MET A 1 25.32 2.85 42.91
CA MET A 1 25.32 1.90 41.77
C MET A 1 24.19 0.90 42.02
N ILE A 2 23.04 1.05 41.36
CA ILE A 2 21.91 0.12 41.55
C ILE A 2 22.09 -1.03 40.55
N ILE A 3 22.32 -2.23 41.08
CA ILE A 3 22.37 -3.44 40.25
C ILE A 3 20.92 -3.82 39.92
N ARG A 4 20.45 -3.45 38.73
CA ARG A 4 19.21 -4.03 38.17
C ARG A 4 19.42 -5.54 38.00
N SER A 5 18.33 -6.31 38.15
CA SER A 5 18.31 -7.74 37.84
C SER A 5 18.76 -8.00 36.40
N PRO A 6 19.43 -9.13 36.10
CA PRO A 6 19.88 -9.44 34.75
C PRO A 6 18.69 -9.54 33.79
N GLU A 7 18.61 -8.62 32.83
CA GLU A 7 17.64 -8.62 31.75
C GLU A 7 17.83 -9.88 30.86
N PRO A 8 16.75 -10.44 30.28
CA PRO A 8 16.84 -11.66 29.50
C PRO A 8 17.73 -11.46 28.26
N LYS A 9 18.76 -12.29 28.12
CA LYS A 9 19.68 -12.24 26.97
C LYS A 9 18.95 -12.61 25.67
N VAL A 10 19.12 -11.78 24.64
CA VAL A 10 18.76 -12.03 23.24
C VAL A 10 19.26 -13.42 22.84
N LYS A 11 18.34 -14.32 22.51
CA LYS A 11 18.59 -15.74 22.19
C LYS A 11 17.58 -16.26 21.18
N ILE A 12 18.06 -17.00 20.19
CA ILE A 12 17.20 -17.80 19.32
C ILE A 12 16.68 -19.00 20.14
N LEU A 13 15.37 -19.06 20.33
CA LEU A 13 14.67 -20.15 21.03
C LEU A 13 13.62 -20.73 20.09
N VAL A 14 13.73 -22.03 19.81
CA VAL A 14 12.95 -22.72 18.78
C VAL A 14 12.49 -24.10 19.24
N ASP A 15 11.35 -24.57 18.74
CA ASP A 15 10.90 -25.96 18.86
C ASP A 15 11.14 -26.72 17.56
N ARG A 16 11.53 -27.99 17.67
CA ARG A 16 11.81 -28.88 16.53
C ARG A 16 10.62 -29.78 16.22
N ASP A 17 10.31 -29.91 14.94
CA ASP A 17 9.21 -30.71 14.40
C ASP A 17 7.84 -30.52 15.10
N PRO A 18 7.41 -29.27 15.43
CA PRO A 18 6.21 -29.04 16.25
C PRO A 18 4.89 -29.43 15.57
N VAL A 19 4.84 -29.42 14.23
CA VAL A 19 3.65 -29.78 13.44
C VAL A 19 4.05 -30.75 12.35
N LYS A 20 3.60 -32.01 12.44
CA LYS A 20 3.85 -33.03 11.43
C LYS A 20 3.25 -32.63 10.07
N THR A 21 4.08 -32.51 9.04
CA THR A 21 3.62 -32.30 7.66
C THR A 21 2.77 -33.51 7.22
N SER A 22 1.50 -33.28 6.87
CA SER A 22 0.52 -34.30 6.50
C SER A 22 -0.60 -33.69 5.66
N PHE A 23 -1.15 -34.45 4.70
CA PHE A 23 -2.34 -34.07 3.93
C PHE A 23 -3.67 -34.38 4.66
N GLU A 24 -3.63 -34.99 5.86
CA GLU A 24 -4.83 -35.38 6.61
C GLU A 24 -5.78 -34.20 6.87
N GLU A 25 -5.24 -33.04 7.25
CA GLU A 25 -6.05 -31.84 7.53
C GLU A 25 -6.54 -31.14 6.25
N TRP A 26 -5.95 -31.43 5.08
CA TRP A 26 -6.48 -30.97 3.79
C TRP A 26 -7.76 -31.71 3.43
N ALA A 27 -7.87 -32.98 3.82
CA ALA A 27 -9.11 -33.77 3.74
C ALA A 27 -10.16 -33.35 4.79
N ARG A 28 -9.83 -32.43 5.71
CA ARG A 28 -10.75 -31.84 6.71
C ARG A 28 -10.95 -30.33 6.48
N PRO A 29 -11.72 -29.90 5.45
CA PRO A 29 -12.17 -28.53 5.28
C PRO A 29 -12.69 -27.88 6.58
N GLY A 30 -12.02 -26.83 7.04
CA GLY A 30 -12.42 -26.08 8.24
C GLY A 30 -11.89 -26.63 9.58
N HIS A 31 -10.94 -27.57 9.57
CA HIS A 31 -10.29 -28.10 10.79
C HIS A 31 -9.80 -27.03 11.77
N PHE A 32 -9.35 -25.88 11.25
CA PHE A 32 -8.87 -24.74 12.03
C PHE A 32 -9.93 -24.09 12.93
N SER A 33 -11.22 -24.38 12.74
CA SER A 33 -12.31 -23.86 13.58
C SER A 33 -13.28 -24.95 14.04
N ARG A 34 -13.43 -25.10 15.36
CA ARG A 34 -14.33 -26.08 16.00
C ARG A 34 -15.81 -25.91 15.64
N THR A 35 -16.22 -24.73 15.14
CA THR A 35 -17.59 -24.51 14.66
C THR A 35 -17.79 -24.92 13.20
N ILE A 36 -16.72 -24.89 12.38
CA ILE A 36 -16.74 -25.22 10.94
C ILE A 36 -16.41 -26.70 10.72
N ALA A 37 -15.54 -27.31 11.54
CA ALA A 37 -15.12 -28.71 11.44
C ALA A 37 -16.26 -29.77 11.55
N LYS A 38 -17.50 -29.36 11.84
CA LYS A 38 -18.69 -30.24 11.86
C LYS A 38 -19.25 -30.59 10.48
N GLY A 39 -18.95 -29.80 9.45
CA GLY A 39 -19.40 -30.02 8.07
C GLY A 39 -20.55 -29.12 7.59
N PRO A 40 -20.92 -29.21 6.29
CA PRO A 40 -21.77 -28.23 5.59
C PRO A 40 -23.27 -28.52 5.70
N ASP A 41 -23.87 -28.25 6.87
CA ASP A 41 -25.34 -28.32 7.06
C ASP A 41 -26.09 -27.28 6.20
N THR A 42 -25.48 -26.11 5.98
CA THR A 42 -26.04 -24.98 5.23
C THR A 42 -25.00 -24.33 4.32
N THR A 43 -25.41 -23.67 3.24
CA THR A 43 -24.49 -22.94 2.35
C THR A 43 -23.71 -21.82 3.04
N THR A 44 -24.22 -21.28 4.16
CA THR A 44 -23.51 -20.33 5.02
C THR A 44 -22.18 -20.88 5.54
N TRP A 45 -22.06 -22.20 5.72
CA TRP A 45 -20.80 -22.87 6.08
C TRP A 45 -19.69 -22.59 5.05
N ILE A 46 -20.01 -22.57 3.76
CA ILE A 46 -19.04 -22.33 2.68
C ILE A 46 -18.49 -20.92 2.79
N TRP A 47 -19.35 -19.93 3.02
CA TRP A 47 -18.93 -18.54 3.21
C TRP A 47 -18.11 -18.34 4.48
N ASN A 48 -18.53 -18.93 5.61
CA ASN A 48 -17.79 -18.86 6.87
C ASN A 48 -16.42 -19.55 6.77
N ARG A 49 -16.30 -20.65 6.00
CA ARG A 49 -15.00 -21.29 5.75
C ARG A 49 -14.01 -20.33 5.09
N HIS A 50 -14.45 -19.52 4.12
CA HIS A 50 -13.57 -18.57 3.43
C HIS A 50 -13.31 -17.31 4.29
N ALA A 51 -14.35 -16.76 4.92
CA ALA A 51 -14.22 -15.59 5.78
C ALA A 51 -13.27 -15.82 6.97
N ASN A 52 -13.30 -17.03 7.55
CA ASN A 52 -12.47 -17.39 8.70
C ASN A 52 -11.17 -18.14 8.31
N ALA A 53 -10.88 -18.34 7.01
CA ALA A 53 -9.65 -19.04 6.58
C ALA A 53 -8.39 -18.26 6.94
N HIS A 54 -8.45 -16.93 6.82
CA HIS A 54 -7.38 -16.00 7.18
C HIS A 54 -7.79 -15.12 8.38
N ASP A 55 -8.50 -15.70 9.36
CA ASP A 55 -8.62 -15.17 10.74
C ASP A 55 -7.31 -15.46 11.53
N PHE A 56 -6.21 -15.24 10.79
CA PHE A 56 -4.77 -15.38 11.00
C PHE A 56 -4.19 -14.76 9.71
N ASP A 57 -3.46 -13.64 9.81
CA ASP A 57 -3.58 -12.53 8.83
C ASP A 57 -2.93 -12.74 7.41
N SER A 58 -3.74 -12.63 6.33
CA SER A 58 -3.45 -12.08 4.96
C SER A 58 -2.27 -12.63 4.09
N TYR A 59 -2.25 -12.63 2.73
CA TYR A 59 -2.20 -11.50 1.77
C TYR A 59 -2.36 -11.92 0.25
N THR A 60 -1.94 -11.08 -0.71
CA THR A 60 -2.23 -11.11 -2.18
C THR A 60 -1.06 -10.66 -3.08
N SER A 61 -1.18 -10.76 -4.42
CA SER A 61 -0.35 -10.14 -5.49
C SER A 61 -1.14 -10.08 -6.84
N ASP A 62 -0.74 -9.56 -8.01
CA ASP A 62 0.48 -8.86 -8.53
C ASP A 62 0.15 -8.06 -9.83
N MET A 63 1.05 -7.22 -10.39
CA MET A 63 0.88 -6.49 -11.70
C MET A 63 2.21 -6.13 -12.43
N GLU A 64 2.24 -6.17 -13.78
CA GLU A 64 3.49 -6.29 -14.56
C GLU A 64 4.04 -5.02 -15.29
N GLU A 65 3.20 -4.08 -15.74
CA GLU A 65 3.57 -3.16 -16.85
C GLU A 65 4.54 -2.01 -16.49
N ILE A 66 4.57 -1.57 -15.23
CA ILE A 66 5.43 -0.48 -14.71
C ILE A 66 6.94 -0.76 -14.91
N SER A 67 7.29 -2.03 -15.02
CA SER A 67 8.66 -2.56 -14.89
C SER A 67 9.68 -1.94 -15.88
N ARG A 68 9.29 -1.61 -17.11
CA ARG A 68 10.23 -1.23 -18.19
C ARG A 68 11.07 0.02 -17.90
N LYS A 69 10.56 0.98 -17.10
CA LYS A 69 11.30 2.22 -16.76
C LYS A 69 12.24 2.05 -15.57
N LEU A 70 11.83 1.24 -14.59
CA LEU A 70 12.69 0.77 -13.50
C LEU A 70 13.91 0.01 -14.04
N TRP A 71 13.73 -0.79 -15.10
CA TRP A 71 14.81 -1.54 -15.75
C TRP A 71 15.88 -0.65 -16.39
N ARG A 72 15.53 0.42 -17.13
CA ARG A 72 16.53 1.40 -17.62
C ARG A 72 17.27 2.07 -16.46
N ALA A 73 16.54 2.50 -15.42
CA ALA A 73 17.16 3.07 -14.21
C ALA A 73 18.10 2.08 -13.47
N SER A 74 17.94 0.78 -13.70
CA SER A 74 18.79 -0.28 -13.14
C SER A 74 19.95 -0.70 -14.06
N GLY A 75 20.12 -0.05 -15.22
CA GLY A 75 21.17 -0.37 -16.20
C GLY A 75 20.90 -1.65 -17.01
N ILE A 76 19.65 -2.09 -17.12
CA ILE A 76 19.26 -3.26 -17.92
C ILE A 76 19.15 -2.86 -19.39
N THR A 77 19.87 -3.57 -20.27
CA THR A 77 19.98 -3.32 -21.71
C THR A 77 19.45 -4.46 -22.59
N SER A 78 19.17 -5.65 -22.02
CA SER A 78 18.76 -6.83 -22.81
C SER A 78 17.72 -7.72 -22.10
N GLU A 79 16.90 -8.41 -22.90
CA GLU A 79 15.89 -9.36 -22.42
C GLU A 79 16.49 -10.53 -21.64
N LEU A 80 17.72 -10.94 -21.97
CA LEU A 80 18.45 -11.99 -21.24
C LEU A 80 18.64 -11.63 -19.76
N GLN A 81 18.92 -10.36 -19.45
CA GLN A 81 19.06 -9.89 -18.06
C GLN A 81 17.72 -9.94 -17.32
N LEU A 82 16.60 -9.65 -18.01
CA LEU A 82 15.25 -9.79 -17.46
C LEU A 82 14.90 -11.26 -17.21
N TYR A 83 15.22 -12.15 -18.14
CA TYR A 83 15.01 -13.59 -18.00
C TYR A 83 15.81 -14.18 -16.82
N CYS A 84 17.07 -13.79 -16.67
CA CYS A 84 17.89 -14.16 -15.51
C CYS A 84 17.33 -13.59 -14.20
N THR A 85 16.80 -12.36 -14.21
CA THR A 85 16.15 -11.73 -13.04
C THR A 85 14.88 -12.49 -12.65
N ALA A 86 14.04 -12.88 -13.62
CA ALA A 86 12.83 -13.66 -13.40
C ALA A 86 13.12 -15.06 -12.83
N ILE A 87 14.15 -15.75 -13.33
CA ILE A 87 14.62 -17.02 -12.76
C ILE A 87 15.14 -16.81 -11.32
N GLY A 88 15.92 -15.75 -11.07
CA GLY A 88 16.40 -15.39 -9.73
C GLY A 88 15.25 -15.15 -8.75
N ALA A 89 14.24 -14.40 -9.17
CA ALA A 89 13.02 -14.15 -8.39
C ALA A 89 12.22 -15.44 -8.13
N LEU A 90 12.09 -16.33 -9.12
CA LEU A 90 11.42 -17.63 -8.95
C LEU A 90 12.17 -18.55 -7.97
N VAL A 91 13.50 -18.62 -8.06
CA VAL A 91 14.34 -19.35 -7.09
C VAL A 91 14.20 -18.74 -5.69
N PHE A 92 14.17 -17.41 -5.57
CA PHE A 92 13.95 -16.75 -4.29
C PHE A 92 12.54 -17.01 -3.73
N ALA A 93 11.50 -17.03 -4.57
CA ALA A 93 10.14 -17.41 -4.16
C ALA A 93 10.08 -18.85 -3.64
N VAL A 94 10.75 -19.80 -4.29
CA VAL A 94 10.88 -21.18 -3.79
C VAL A 94 11.63 -21.23 -2.44
N LEU A 95 12.68 -20.42 -2.27
CA LEU A 95 13.38 -20.29 -0.98
C LEU A 95 12.50 -19.67 0.12
N MET A 96 11.65 -18.70 -0.20
CA MET A 96 10.69 -18.12 0.77
C MET A 96 9.59 -19.11 1.15
N LEU A 97 9.05 -19.87 0.19
CA LEU A 97 8.08 -20.95 0.47
C LEU A 97 8.70 -22.05 1.33
N PHE A 98 9.95 -22.44 1.04
CA PHE A 98 10.70 -23.38 1.86
C PHE A 98 10.97 -22.81 3.28
N ALA A 99 11.35 -21.54 3.40
CA ALA A 99 11.58 -20.89 4.69
C ALA A 99 10.30 -20.82 5.54
N GLY A 100 9.14 -20.52 4.93
CA GLY A 100 7.84 -20.55 5.58
C GLY A 100 7.47 -21.96 6.07
N TRP A 101 7.62 -22.99 5.21
CA TRP A 101 7.43 -24.38 5.63
C TRP A 101 8.39 -24.77 6.77
N PHE A 102 9.67 -24.39 6.67
CA PHE A 102 10.69 -24.74 7.65
C PHE A 102 10.44 -24.09 9.00
N HIS A 103 10.14 -22.78 9.04
CA HIS A 103 9.86 -22.06 10.28
C HIS A 103 8.45 -22.29 10.86
N TYR A 104 7.58 -23.03 10.17
CA TYR A 104 6.32 -23.51 10.72
C TYR A 104 6.38 -25.00 11.15
N HIS A 105 6.85 -25.89 10.27
CA HIS A 105 6.84 -27.34 10.50
C HIS A 105 8.10 -27.90 11.14
N LYS A 106 9.27 -27.24 11.02
CA LYS A 106 10.57 -27.82 11.41
C LYS A 106 11.27 -27.10 12.55
N VAL A 107 11.30 -25.77 12.53
CA VAL A 107 12.05 -24.93 13.48
C VAL A 107 11.23 -23.67 13.80
N ALA A 108 10.17 -23.86 14.59
CA ALA A 108 9.27 -22.77 14.97
C ALA A 108 9.87 -21.91 16.09
N PRO A 109 10.00 -20.58 15.94
CA PRO A 109 10.45 -19.70 17.01
C PRO A 109 9.43 -19.64 18.16
N LYS A 110 9.92 -19.55 19.39
CA LYS A 110 9.09 -19.33 20.58
C LYS A 110 8.70 -17.85 20.70
N LEU A 111 7.60 -17.55 21.38
CA LEU A 111 7.09 -16.18 21.60
C LEU A 111 8.17 -15.18 22.07
N ALA A 112 9.08 -15.60 22.96
CA ALA A 112 10.17 -14.77 23.46
C ALA A 112 11.16 -14.28 22.39
N TRP A 113 11.21 -14.91 21.21
CA TRP A 113 11.98 -14.41 20.05
C TRP A 113 11.21 -13.33 19.27
N PHE A 114 9.90 -13.49 19.11
CA PHE A 114 9.04 -12.47 18.47
C PHE A 114 8.89 -11.20 19.32
N GLN A 115 9.01 -11.31 20.65
CA GLN A 115 8.93 -10.19 21.60
C GLN A 115 10.25 -9.44 21.82
N ASP A 116 11.34 -9.84 21.14
CA ASP A 116 12.66 -9.21 21.21
C ASP A 116 12.72 -7.96 20.31
N VAL A 117 11.95 -6.94 20.70
CA VAL A 117 11.70 -5.75 19.86
C VAL A 117 12.91 -4.85 19.70
N GLU A 118 13.78 -4.72 20.71
CA GLU A 118 15.07 -4.05 20.57
C GLU A 118 15.98 -4.74 19.53
N SER A 119 16.06 -6.07 19.53
CA SER A 119 16.81 -6.82 18.51
C SER A 119 16.18 -6.68 17.14
N MET A 120 14.85 -6.80 17.03
CA MET A 120 14.12 -6.66 15.77
C MET A 120 14.32 -5.27 15.15
N LEU A 121 14.19 -4.18 15.93
CA LEU A 121 14.41 -2.83 15.42
C LEU A 121 15.86 -2.60 14.99
N ASN A 122 16.85 -3.06 15.76
CA ASN A 122 18.25 -2.93 15.37
C ASN A 122 18.54 -3.66 14.04
N HIS A 123 18.04 -4.89 13.87
CA HIS A 123 18.22 -5.67 12.63
C HIS A 123 17.42 -5.09 11.44
N HIS A 124 16.22 -4.55 11.65
CA HIS A 124 15.44 -3.94 10.57
C HIS A 124 16.02 -2.58 10.15
N LEU A 125 16.47 -1.75 11.09
CA LEU A 125 17.10 -0.46 10.79
C LEU A 125 18.47 -0.67 10.15
N ALA A 126 19.46 -1.25 10.85
CA ALA A 126 20.81 -1.38 10.31
C ALA A 126 20.92 -2.44 9.20
N GLY A 127 20.27 -3.59 9.38
CA GLY A 127 20.32 -4.70 8.42
C GLY A 127 19.45 -4.45 7.19
N LEU A 128 18.13 -4.55 7.36
CA LEU A 128 17.19 -4.51 6.23
C LEU A 128 17.22 -3.17 5.47
N LEU A 129 17.11 -2.04 6.17
CA LEU A 129 17.11 -0.71 5.54
C LEU A 129 18.52 -0.20 5.26
N GLY A 130 19.42 -0.29 6.25
CA GLY A 130 20.80 0.21 6.15
C GLY A 130 21.64 -0.52 5.10
N LEU A 131 21.86 -1.84 5.24
CA LEU A 131 22.61 -2.62 4.27
C LEU A 131 21.87 -2.77 2.94
N GLY A 132 20.53 -2.75 2.94
CA GLY A 132 19.72 -2.70 1.72
C GLY A 132 20.01 -1.44 0.89
N SER A 133 19.87 -0.26 1.50
CA SER A 133 20.18 1.03 0.86
C SER A 133 21.66 1.14 0.46
N LEU A 134 22.58 0.60 1.26
CA LEU A 134 24.01 0.58 0.93
C LEU A 134 24.31 -0.28 -0.31
N SER A 135 23.65 -1.44 -0.40
CA SER A 135 23.77 -2.36 -1.53
C SER A 135 23.16 -1.77 -2.80
N TRP A 136 22.05 -1.03 -2.67
CA TRP A 136 21.44 -0.32 -3.78
C TRP A 136 22.31 0.86 -4.25
N ALA A 137 22.84 1.69 -3.34
CA ALA A 137 23.80 2.75 -3.68
C ALA A 137 25.03 2.19 -4.42
N ARG A 138 25.55 1.02 -3.98
CA ARG A 138 26.64 0.32 -4.66
C ARG A 138 26.24 -0.13 -6.08
N HIS A 139 25.07 -0.73 -6.26
CA HIS A 139 24.55 -1.08 -7.59
C HIS A 139 24.41 0.17 -8.48
N GLN A 140 23.90 1.27 -7.94
CA GLN A 140 23.73 2.51 -8.67
C GLN A 140 25.09 3.07 -9.15
N VAL A 141 26.08 3.17 -8.25
CA VAL A 141 27.41 3.71 -8.57
C VAL A 141 28.18 2.87 -9.59
N HIS A 142 28.09 1.53 -9.53
CA HIS A 142 28.92 0.64 -10.36
C HIS A 142 28.23 0.06 -11.60
N VAL A 143 26.89 0.16 -11.72
CA VAL A 143 26.13 -0.41 -12.86
C VAL A 143 25.18 0.61 -13.48
N SER A 144 24.27 1.20 -12.69
CA SER A 144 23.27 2.14 -13.23
C SER A 144 23.90 3.38 -13.86
N LEU A 145 24.85 4.01 -13.14
CA LEU A 145 25.49 5.26 -13.55
C LEU A 145 26.29 5.14 -14.86
N PRO A 146 27.25 4.21 -15.01
CA PRO A 146 27.98 4.05 -16.28
C PRO A 146 27.05 3.82 -17.48
N ILE A 147 26.06 2.93 -17.33
CA ILE A 147 25.18 2.52 -18.42
C ILE A 147 24.22 3.65 -18.81
N ASN A 148 23.63 4.36 -17.84
CA ASN A 148 22.78 5.50 -18.15
C ASN A 148 23.55 6.70 -18.72
N GLN A 149 24.85 6.86 -18.42
CA GLN A 149 25.68 7.88 -19.08
C GLN A 149 25.83 7.61 -20.58
N PHE A 150 26.00 6.36 -21.02
CA PHE A 150 25.99 6.01 -22.44
C PHE A 150 24.59 6.09 -23.07
N LEU A 151 23.54 5.59 -22.39
CA LEU A 151 22.16 5.66 -22.89
C LEU A 151 21.62 7.11 -23.00
N ASN A 152 22.14 8.04 -22.20
CA ASN A 152 21.82 9.47 -22.29
C ASN A 152 22.68 10.18 -23.35
N ALA A 153 23.83 9.62 -23.74
CA ALA A 153 24.63 10.06 -24.89
C ALA A 153 24.13 9.52 -26.24
N GLY A 154 23.08 8.69 -26.24
CA GLY A 154 22.44 8.17 -27.46
C GLY A 154 23.09 6.90 -28.05
N VAL A 155 23.95 6.21 -27.29
CA VAL A 155 24.57 4.94 -27.72
C VAL A 155 23.53 3.80 -27.75
N ASP A 156 23.56 2.94 -28.77
CA ASP A 156 22.64 1.78 -28.84
C ASP A 156 22.89 0.80 -27.67
N PRO A 157 21.84 0.28 -27.00
CA PRO A 157 21.99 -0.66 -25.89
C PRO A 157 22.83 -1.92 -26.16
N LYS A 158 23.07 -2.28 -27.43
CA LYS A 158 23.93 -3.41 -27.85
C LYS A 158 25.41 -3.04 -27.97
N GLU A 159 25.72 -1.75 -28.14
CA GLU A 159 27.09 -1.23 -28.22
C GLU A 159 27.65 -0.87 -26.83
N ILE A 160 26.77 -0.76 -25.83
CA ILE A 160 27.15 -0.51 -24.44
C ILE A 160 27.74 -1.79 -23.82
N LEU A 161 28.96 -1.66 -23.30
CA LEU A 161 29.69 -2.69 -22.56
C LEU A 161 28.86 -3.25 -21.40
N LEU A 162 29.04 -4.53 -21.09
CA LEU A 162 28.23 -5.24 -20.11
C LEU A 162 28.58 -4.80 -18.67
N PRO A 163 27.62 -4.84 -17.72
CA PRO A 163 27.82 -4.40 -16.33
C PRO A 163 29.07 -4.92 -15.63
N HIS A 164 29.51 -6.14 -15.95
CA HIS A 164 30.69 -6.76 -15.34
C HIS A 164 32.02 -6.21 -15.88
N GLU A 165 32.04 -5.66 -17.10
CA GLU A 165 33.25 -5.11 -17.72
C GLU A 165 33.68 -3.81 -17.03
N PHE A 166 32.74 -2.95 -16.64
CA PHE A 166 32.99 -1.78 -15.79
C PHE A 166 33.49 -2.16 -14.38
N ILE A 167 33.05 -3.28 -13.83
CA ILE A 167 33.46 -3.76 -12.51
C ILE A 167 34.88 -4.37 -12.55
N LEU A 168 35.21 -5.10 -13.61
CA LEU A 168 36.49 -5.77 -13.78
C LEU A 168 37.59 -4.84 -14.28
N ASN A 169 37.25 -3.90 -15.18
CA ASN A 169 38.18 -2.92 -15.73
C ASN A 169 37.90 -1.52 -15.18
N ARG A 170 38.62 -1.17 -14.10
CA ARG A 170 38.56 0.14 -13.45
C ARG A 170 38.86 1.30 -14.41
N ASP A 171 39.65 1.08 -15.45
CA ASP A 171 40.08 2.16 -16.34
C ASP A 171 38.95 2.61 -17.28
N LEU A 172 37.90 1.79 -17.47
CA LEU A 172 36.64 2.21 -18.09
C LEU A 172 35.84 3.16 -17.18
N LEU A 173 35.73 2.83 -15.89
CA LEU A 173 35.10 3.72 -14.90
C LEU A 173 35.90 5.02 -14.71
N ALA A 174 37.22 4.97 -14.80
CA ALA A 174 38.08 6.15 -14.73
C ALA A 174 37.91 7.11 -15.92
N GLN A 175 37.57 6.60 -17.12
CA GLN A 175 37.26 7.45 -18.29
C GLN A 175 35.94 8.21 -18.11
N LEU A 176 34.93 7.59 -17.50
CA LEU A 176 33.63 8.24 -17.21
C LEU A 176 33.71 9.17 -15.99
N TYR A 177 34.42 8.73 -14.94
CA TYR A 177 34.53 9.38 -13.64
C TYR A 177 36.01 9.39 -13.19
N PRO A 178 36.79 10.42 -13.52
CA PRO A 178 38.25 10.48 -13.27
C PRO A 178 38.68 10.18 -11.82
N SER A 179 37.81 10.45 -10.86
CA SER A 179 37.96 10.11 -9.43
C SER A 179 38.18 8.63 -9.12
N PHE A 180 37.82 7.69 -10.01
CA PHE A 180 38.08 6.26 -9.81
C PHE A 180 39.57 5.90 -9.90
N THR A 181 40.42 6.77 -10.48
CA THR A 181 41.88 6.60 -10.48
C THR A 181 42.47 6.60 -9.07
N GLU A 182 41.95 7.44 -8.17
CA GLU A 182 42.38 7.56 -6.75
C GLU A 182 41.92 6.38 -5.88
N GLY A 183 40.97 5.59 -6.37
CA GLY A 183 40.44 4.39 -5.71
C GLY A 183 39.74 4.67 -4.38
N ALA A 184 39.95 3.78 -3.40
CA ALA A 184 39.36 3.90 -2.06
C ALA A 184 40.16 4.82 -1.11
N THR A 185 41.31 5.36 -1.55
CA THR A 185 42.18 6.20 -0.71
C THR A 185 41.46 7.44 -0.16
N PRO A 186 40.66 8.20 -0.96
CA PRO A 186 39.89 9.35 -0.46
C PRO A 186 38.81 8.97 0.57
N PHE A 187 38.24 7.75 0.50
CA PHE A 187 37.28 7.27 1.48
C PHE A 187 37.91 7.09 2.87
N PHE A 188 39.02 6.34 2.96
CA PHE A 188 39.71 6.07 4.23
C PHE A 188 40.45 7.29 4.81
N THR A 189 40.80 8.27 3.97
CA THR A 189 41.40 9.54 4.41
C THR A 189 40.37 10.65 4.68
N LEU A 190 39.07 10.34 4.60
CA LEU A 190 37.95 11.27 4.77
C LEU A 190 37.92 12.45 3.77
N ASN A 191 38.70 12.40 2.68
CA ASN A 191 38.70 13.41 1.62
C ASN A 191 37.57 13.14 0.60
N TRP A 192 36.34 13.09 1.07
CA TRP A 192 35.18 12.68 0.28
C TRP A 192 34.81 13.67 -0.85
N SER A 193 35.38 14.89 -0.84
CA SER A 193 35.25 15.87 -1.93
C SER A 193 35.57 15.29 -3.32
N LYS A 194 36.48 14.29 -3.35
CA LYS A 194 36.92 13.58 -4.56
C LYS A 194 35.82 12.78 -5.26
N TYR A 195 34.73 12.43 -4.57
CA TYR A 195 33.65 11.61 -5.13
C TYR A 195 32.49 12.42 -5.75
N ALA A 196 32.59 13.76 -5.77
CA ALA A 196 31.57 14.67 -6.29
C ALA A 196 31.20 14.48 -7.77
N ASN A 197 31.98 13.71 -8.55
CA ASN A 197 31.67 13.38 -9.94
C ASN A 197 30.47 12.42 -10.09
N PHE A 198 30.24 11.54 -9.09
CA PHE A 198 29.21 10.50 -9.13
C PHE A 198 28.31 10.47 -7.88
N LEU A 199 28.74 11.08 -6.78
CA LEU A 199 27.90 11.43 -5.62
C LEU A 199 27.62 12.93 -5.65
N THR A 200 26.61 13.35 -6.41
CA THR A 200 26.30 14.76 -6.62
C THR A 200 25.24 15.27 -5.64
N PHE A 201 25.00 16.59 -5.66
CA PHE A 201 23.85 17.21 -5.00
C PHE A 201 23.36 18.37 -5.87
N ARG A 202 22.89 18.05 -7.10
CA ARG A 202 22.47 19.04 -8.10
C ARG A 202 21.09 19.61 -7.80
N GLY A 203 20.15 18.74 -7.46
CA GLY A 203 18.73 19.07 -7.38
C GLY A 203 18.08 19.24 -8.76
N GLY A 204 16.75 19.19 -8.79
CA GLY A 204 15.98 19.23 -10.03
C GLY A 204 16.10 17.95 -10.86
N LEU A 205 15.88 18.08 -12.17
CA LEU A 205 15.79 16.99 -13.12
C LEU A 205 16.95 17.02 -14.13
N ASP A 206 17.28 15.86 -14.67
CA ASP A 206 18.15 15.67 -15.83
C ASP A 206 17.42 16.13 -17.11
N PRO A 207 17.91 17.17 -17.84
CA PRO A 207 17.25 17.67 -19.04
C PRO A 207 17.12 16.65 -20.18
N VAL A 208 17.94 15.58 -20.20
CA VAL A 208 17.90 14.55 -21.25
C VAL A 208 16.79 13.53 -21.03
N THR A 209 16.40 13.29 -19.77
CA THR A 209 15.46 12.22 -19.40
C THR A 209 14.20 12.70 -18.68
N GLY A 210 14.18 13.92 -18.16
CA GLY A 210 13.10 14.44 -17.32
C GLY A 210 12.96 13.73 -15.97
N GLY A 211 13.91 12.86 -15.58
CA GLY A 211 13.95 12.21 -14.28
C GLY A 211 14.91 12.89 -13.30
N LEU A 212 14.87 12.51 -12.03
CA LEU A 212 15.89 12.89 -11.05
C LEU A 212 17.28 12.40 -11.47
N TRP A 213 18.32 13.18 -11.15
CA TRP A 213 19.72 12.78 -11.39
C TRP A 213 20.06 11.48 -10.64
N LEU A 214 20.41 10.42 -11.37
CA LEU A 214 20.81 9.13 -10.76
C LEU A 214 22.01 9.27 -9.81
N THR A 215 22.88 10.26 -10.02
CA THR A 215 24.01 10.61 -9.15
C THR A 215 23.58 11.26 -7.82
N ASP A 216 22.49 12.03 -7.82
CA ASP A 216 21.86 12.53 -6.59
C ASP A 216 21.13 11.38 -5.87
N ILE A 217 20.47 10.48 -6.61
CA ILE A 217 19.80 9.30 -6.05
C ILE A 217 20.80 8.32 -5.41
N ALA A 218 21.98 8.12 -6.01
CA ALA A 218 23.05 7.30 -5.44
C ALA A 218 23.59 7.90 -4.13
N HIS A 219 23.77 9.22 -4.08
CA HIS A 219 24.17 9.94 -2.87
C HIS A 219 23.08 9.89 -1.78
N HIS A 220 21.81 10.02 -2.17
CA HIS A 220 20.66 9.87 -1.28
C HIS A 220 20.61 8.48 -0.62
N HIS A 221 20.79 7.40 -1.39
CA HIS A 221 20.82 6.04 -0.82
C HIS A 221 22.04 5.79 0.07
N LEU A 222 23.19 6.41 -0.22
CA LEU A 222 24.36 6.33 0.66
C LEU A 222 24.11 7.07 2.00
N ALA A 223 23.52 8.26 1.95
CA ALA A 223 23.17 9.02 3.15
C ALA A 223 22.11 8.30 4.00
N ILE A 224 21.06 7.76 3.38
CA ILE A 224 20.04 6.92 4.03
C ILE A 224 20.64 5.66 4.63
N ALA A 225 21.57 4.99 3.94
CA ALA A 225 22.26 3.81 4.45
C ALA A 225 23.02 4.13 5.75
N ILE A 226 23.81 5.21 5.76
CA ILE A 226 24.57 5.64 6.94
C ILE A 226 23.62 6.00 8.09
N LEU A 227 22.54 6.73 7.82
CA LEU A 227 21.53 7.10 8.82
C LEU A 227 20.89 5.86 9.46
N PHE A 228 20.46 4.88 8.66
CA PHE A 228 19.82 3.67 9.17
C PHE A 228 20.80 2.69 9.85
N LEU A 229 22.06 2.61 9.36
CA LEU A 229 23.12 1.87 10.03
C LEU A 229 23.40 2.44 11.43
N ILE A 230 23.45 3.76 11.60
CA ILE A 230 23.61 4.40 12.91
C ILE A 230 22.37 4.19 13.78
N ALA A 231 21.15 4.40 13.23
CA ALA A 231 19.90 4.24 13.96
C ALA A 231 19.70 2.81 14.49
N GLY A 232 20.11 1.78 13.74
CA GLY A 232 20.05 0.37 14.16
C GLY A 232 21.09 -0.06 15.19
N HIS A 233 21.83 0.88 15.79
CA HIS A 233 22.66 0.66 16.98
C HIS A 233 22.12 1.39 18.23
N MET A 234 20.90 1.94 18.17
CA MET A 234 20.29 2.69 19.28
C MET A 234 19.84 1.80 20.45
N TYR A 235 19.33 0.59 20.19
CA TYR A 235 18.61 -0.19 21.19
C TYR A 235 19.49 -1.21 21.93
N ARG A 236 19.20 -1.43 23.22
CA ARG A 236 20.00 -2.27 24.13
C ARG A 236 19.87 -3.74 23.77
N THR A 237 21.01 -4.42 23.67
CA THR A 237 21.09 -5.88 23.43
C THR A 237 22.11 -6.53 24.38
N ASN A 238 22.58 -7.74 24.07
CA ASN A 238 23.43 -8.60 24.93
C ASN A 238 24.70 -7.94 25.50
N TRP A 239 25.19 -6.84 24.92
CA TRP A 239 26.39 -6.13 25.37
C TRP A 239 26.11 -4.98 26.37
N GLY A 240 24.84 -4.73 26.73
CA GLY A 240 24.45 -3.74 27.74
C GLY A 240 24.53 -2.27 27.31
N ILE A 241 25.12 -1.98 26.15
CA ILE A 241 25.13 -0.66 25.51
C ILE A 241 23.81 -0.47 24.73
N GLY A 242 23.27 0.76 24.75
CA GLY A 242 22.03 1.14 24.07
C GLY A 242 20.86 1.41 25.03
N HIS A 243 19.72 1.80 24.46
CA HIS A 243 18.50 2.14 25.21
C HIS A 243 17.49 0.98 25.22
N GLY A 244 16.83 0.73 26.35
CA GLY A 244 15.61 -0.08 26.38
C GLY A 244 14.40 0.76 25.96
N LEU A 245 13.54 0.25 25.09
CA LEU A 245 12.34 0.95 24.61
C LEU A 245 11.40 1.29 25.77
N LYS A 246 11.24 0.37 26.72
CA LYS A 246 10.44 0.59 27.93
C LYS A 246 11.01 1.71 28.82
N ASP A 247 12.33 1.76 29.01
CA ASP A 247 12.99 2.84 29.76
C ASP A 247 12.74 4.21 29.10
N ILE A 248 12.74 4.29 27.76
CA ILE A 248 12.39 5.50 27.01
C ILE A 248 10.92 5.88 27.24
N LEU A 249 9.98 4.94 27.07
CA LEU A 249 8.54 5.22 27.14
C LEU A 249 8.12 5.69 28.54
N GLU A 250 8.54 5.01 29.61
CA GLU A 250 8.17 5.38 30.99
C GLU A 250 8.79 6.71 31.47
N ALA A 251 9.86 7.18 30.82
CA ALA A 251 10.42 8.51 31.06
C ALA A 251 9.57 9.65 30.47
N HIS A 252 8.84 9.41 29.38
CA HIS A 252 8.06 10.43 28.67
C HIS A 252 6.66 10.60 29.27
N LYS A 253 6.55 11.53 30.23
CA LYS A 253 5.32 11.96 30.89
C LYS A 253 5.33 13.47 31.15
N GLY A 254 4.16 14.11 31.11
CA GLY A 254 4.02 15.56 31.30
C GLY A 254 2.82 15.91 32.18
N PRO A 255 2.70 17.18 32.61
CA PRO A 255 1.69 17.61 33.59
C PRO A 255 0.24 17.39 33.12
N PHE A 256 0.01 17.36 31.80
CA PHE A 256 -1.32 17.13 31.20
C PHE A 256 -1.57 15.67 30.77
N THR A 257 -0.54 14.81 30.73
CA THR A 257 -0.63 13.43 30.21
C THR A 257 -0.55 12.35 31.31
N GLY A 258 -0.51 12.75 32.59
CA GLY A 258 -0.61 11.85 33.74
C GLY A 258 0.54 10.84 33.80
N GLN A 259 0.26 9.58 33.46
CA GLN A 259 1.27 8.50 33.44
C GLN A 259 2.07 8.43 32.12
N GLY A 260 1.75 9.26 31.12
CA GLY A 260 2.46 9.28 29.84
C GLY A 260 2.32 7.95 29.08
N HIS A 261 3.42 7.45 28.52
CA HIS A 261 3.43 6.25 27.67
C HIS A 261 3.51 4.90 28.44
N LYS A 262 3.25 4.90 29.75
CA LYS A 262 3.30 3.69 30.58
C LYS A 262 2.30 2.64 30.08
N GLY A 263 2.78 1.43 29.79
CA GLY A 263 1.98 0.32 29.25
C GLY A 263 1.99 0.19 27.72
N LEU A 264 2.48 1.18 26.96
CA LEU A 264 2.54 1.08 25.49
C LEU A 264 3.54 0.01 25.01
N TYR A 265 4.60 -0.25 25.77
CA TYR A 265 5.56 -1.33 25.48
C TYR A 265 4.87 -2.70 25.57
N GLU A 266 4.12 -2.94 26.64
CA GLU A 266 3.33 -4.15 26.85
C GLU A 266 2.26 -4.33 25.77
N ILE A 267 1.58 -3.25 25.37
CA ILE A 267 0.56 -3.30 24.30
C ILE A 267 1.15 -3.76 22.97
N LEU A 268 2.26 -3.15 22.52
CA LEU A 268 2.87 -3.46 21.22
C LEU A 268 3.60 -4.82 21.22
N THR A 269 4.10 -5.28 22.37
CA THR A 269 4.72 -6.62 22.51
C THR A 269 3.71 -7.75 22.75
N THR A 270 2.44 -7.46 23.01
CA THR A 270 1.40 -8.50 23.24
C THR A 270 0.31 -8.56 22.17
N SER A 271 0.07 -7.48 21.40
CA SER A 271 -0.98 -7.46 20.37
C SER A 271 -0.45 -7.21 18.96
N TRP A 272 -0.49 -8.26 18.14
CA TRP A 272 -0.24 -8.17 16.69
C TRP A 272 -1.17 -7.18 15.99
N HIS A 273 -2.44 -7.05 16.41
CA HIS A 273 -3.36 -6.08 15.80
C HIS A 273 -3.06 -4.62 16.20
N ALA A 274 -2.51 -4.36 17.39
CA ALA A 274 -2.00 -3.02 17.72
C ALA A 274 -0.81 -2.65 16.83
N GLN A 275 0.15 -3.57 16.68
CA GLN A 275 1.32 -3.37 15.81
C GLN A 275 0.90 -3.25 14.33
N LEU A 276 -0.01 -4.09 13.84
CA LEU A 276 -0.52 -4.07 12.47
C LEU A 276 -1.32 -2.79 12.18
N SER A 277 -2.15 -2.32 13.12
CA SER A 277 -2.85 -1.04 13.01
C SER A 277 -1.88 0.13 12.83
N LEU A 278 -0.83 0.21 13.67
CA LEU A 278 0.21 1.23 13.56
C LEU A 278 1.02 1.11 12.26
N ASN A 279 1.40 -0.11 11.88
CA ASN A 279 2.12 -0.38 10.63
C ASN A 279 1.30 0.03 9.40
N LEU A 280 0.00 -0.28 9.35
CA LEU A 280 -0.91 0.12 8.29
C LEU A 280 -1.09 1.65 8.23
N ALA A 281 -1.07 2.33 9.37
CA ALA A 281 -1.22 3.79 9.43
C ALA A 281 -0.01 4.48 8.82
N MET A 282 1.19 4.04 9.21
CA MET A 282 2.44 4.55 8.67
C MET A 282 2.63 4.15 7.20
N LEU A 283 2.35 2.88 6.84
CA LEU A 283 2.51 2.39 5.47
C LEU A 283 1.51 3.03 4.51
N GLY A 284 0.22 3.10 4.85
CA GLY A 284 -0.79 3.71 3.98
C GLY A 284 -0.57 5.22 3.79
N SER A 285 -0.14 5.92 4.84
CA SER A 285 0.29 7.31 4.74
C SER A 285 1.54 7.45 3.87
N LEU A 286 2.52 6.54 4.01
CA LEU A 286 3.72 6.50 3.17
C LEU A 286 3.38 6.22 1.70
N THR A 287 2.41 5.35 1.39
CA THR A 287 1.99 5.10 0.01
C THR A 287 1.41 6.37 -0.64
N ILE A 288 0.60 7.15 0.10
CA ILE A 288 0.09 8.45 -0.35
C ILE A 288 1.24 9.46 -0.53
N VAL A 289 2.19 9.53 0.40
CA VAL A 289 3.39 10.39 0.27
C VAL A 289 4.24 10.00 -0.94
N VAL A 290 4.40 8.70 -1.22
CA VAL A 290 5.08 8.18 -2.41
C VAL A 290 4.34 8.61 -3.68
N ALA A 291 2.99 8.53 -3.72
CA ALA A 291 2.20 9.05 -4.83
C ALA A 291 2.51 10.54 -5.09
N HIS A 292 2.44 11.36 -4.05
CA HIS A 292 2.69 12.81 -4.14
C HIS A 292 4.14 13.15 -4.52
N HIS A 293 5.12 12.38 -4.05
CA HIS A 293 6.53 12.59 -4.38
C HIS A 293 6.88 12.12 -5.80
N MET A 294 6.36 10.96 -6.26
CA MET A 294 6.74 10.41 -7.57
C MET A 294 6.21 11.20 -8.77
N TYR A 295 5.07 11.89 -8.65
CA TYR A 295 4.59 12.75 -9.73
C TYR A 295 5.34 14.09 -9.78
N SER A 296 5.70 14.65 -8.62
CA SER A 296 6.32 15.98 -8.50
C SER A 296 7.84 15.94 -8.61
N MET A 297 8.47 14.80 -8.32
CA MET A 297 9.90 14.54 -8.43
C MET A 297 10.13 13.18 -9.13
N PRO A 298 9.90 13.06 -10.46
CA PRO A 298 9.91 11.78 -11.17
C PRO A 298 11.25 11.04 -11.06
N PRO A 299 11.32 9.86 -10.39
CA PRO A 299 12.60 9.24 -10.04
C PRO A 299 13.23 8.39 -11.16
N TYR A 300 12.52 8.18 -12.28
CA TYR A 300 12.97 7.30 -13.37
C TYR A 300 13.07 8.06 -14.71
N PRO A 301 14.06 7.73 -15.56
CA PRO A 301 14.18 8.29 -16.90
C PRO A 301 12.89 8.16 -17.72
N TYR A 302 12.49 9.24 -18.39
CA TYR A 302 11.31 9.35 -19.24
C TYR A 302 9.99 9.01 -18.54
N LEU A 303 9.92 9.11 -17.21
CA LEU A 303 8.67 9.00 -16.46
C LEU A 303 7.85 10.30 -16.54
N ALA A 304 8.50 11.47 -16.51
CA ALA A 304 7.80 12.77 -16.50
C ALA A 304 6.96 13.03 -17.76
N ILE A 305 7.44 12.55 -18.92
CA ILE A 305 6.79 12.72 -20.23
C ILE A 305 5.79 11.60 -20.58
N ASP A 306 5.57 10.66 -19.66
CA ASP A 306 4.59 9.58 -19.81
C ASP A 306 3.45 9.81 -18.82
N TYR A 307 2.48 10.58 -19.30
CA TYR A 307 1.34 11.00 -18.53
C TYR A 307 0.45 9.80 -18.12
N GLY A 308 0.47 8.72 -18.90
CA GLY A 308 -0.25 7.48 -18.61
C GLY A 308 0.33 6.71 -17.42
N THR A 309 1.63 6.46 -17.41
CA THR A 309 2.31 5.82 -16.27
C THR A 309 2.26 6.71 -15.03
N GLN A 310 2.38 8.04 -15.18
CA GLN A 310 2.24 8.97 -14.03
C GLN A 310 0.82 8.95 -13.44
N LEU A 311 -0.23 9.06 -14.26
CA LEU A 311 -1.62 8.98 -13.80
C LEU A 311 -1.92 7.63 -13.14
N SER A 312 -1.38 6.54 -13.70
CA SER A 312 -1.51 5.19 -13.17
C SER A 312 -0.83 5.03 -11.81
N LEU A 313 0.44 5.41 -11.69
CA LEU A 313 1.22 5.30 -10.46
C LEU A 313 0.61 6.14 -9.33
N PHE A 314 0.25 7.38 -9.60
CA PHE A 314 -0.41 8.25 -8.62
C PHE A 314 -1.73 7.63 -8.14
N THR A 315 -2.62 7.27 -9.07
CA THR A 315 -3.94 6.70 -8.76
C THR A 315 -3.82 5.39 -7.98
N HIS A 316 -2.92 4.50 -8.39
CA HIS A 316 -2.68 3.20 -7.75
C HIS A 316 -2.19 3.36 -6.30
N HIS A 317 -1.19 4.22 -6.07
CA HIS A 317 -0.64 4.46 -4.74
C HIS A 317 -1.63 5.19 -3.81
N MET A 318 -2.43 6.11 -4.35
CA MET A 318 -3.53 6.75 -3.61
C MET A 318 -4.60 5.73 -3.17
N TRP A 319 -5.01 4.81 -4.05
CA TRP A 319 -5.95 3.74 -3.70
C TRP A 319 -5.40 2.79 -2.64
N ILE A 320 -4.18 2.26 -2.83
CA ILE A 320 -3.55 1.37 -1.85
C ILE A 320 -3.44 2.07 -0.49
N GLY A 321 -2.95 3.31 -0.45
CA GLY A 321 -2.85 4.07 0.79
C GLY A 321 -4.20 4.29 1.48
N GLY A 322 -5.26 4.59 0.71
CA GLY A 322 -6.63 4.69 1.23
C GLY A 322 -7.14 3.38 1.84
N PHE A 323 -6.94 2.25 1.16
CA PHE A 323 -7.32 0.93 1.68
C PHE A 323 -6.55 0.55 2.96
N LEU A 324 -5.24 0.78 2.99
CA LEU A 324 -4.41 0.54 4.18
C LEU A 324 -4.85 1.43 5.36
N ILE A 325 -5.16 2.70 5.12
CA ILE A 325 -5.66 3.65 6.14
C ILE A 325 -7.02 3.22 6.72
N VAL A 326 -7.92 2.65 5.92
CA VAL A 326 -9.17 2.06 6.46
C VAL A 326 -8.87 0.79 7.28
N GLY A 327 -7.89 -0.01 6.84
CA GLY A 327 -7.38 -1.18 7.57
C GLY A 327 -6.86 -0.86 8.98
N VAL A 328 -6.24 0.32 9.18
CA VAL A 328 -5.82 0.82 10.51
C VAL A 328 -6.92 0.66 11.53
N VAL A 329 -8.13 1.10 11.18
CA VAL A 329 -9.26 1.13 12.10
C VAL A 329 -9.93 -0.23 12.25
N ALA A 330 -9.89 -1.10 11.23
CA ALA A 330 -10.26 -2.50 11.42
C ALA A 330 -9.39 -3.15 12.50
N HIS A 331 -8.06 -3.04 12.41
CA HIS A 331 -7.18 -3.65 13.42
C HIS A 331 -7.15 -2.87 14.75
N ALA A 332 -7.33 -1.55 14.75
CA ALA A 332 -7.47 -0.75 15.98
C ALA A 332 -8.75 -1.11 16.76
N THR A 333 -9.87 -1.36 16.07
CA THR A 333 -11.13 -1.74 16.72
C THR A 333 -11.11 -3.18 17.22
N ILE A 334 -10.47 -4.11 16.49
CA ILE A 334 -10.21 -5.47 16.97
C ILE A 334 -9.32 -5.42 18.22
N PHE A 335 -8.23 -4.64 18.19
CA PHE A 335 -7.40 -4.39 19.37
C PHE A 335 -8.21 -3.75 20.52
N MET A 336 -9.11 -2.79 20.24
CA MET A 336 -10.00 -2.21 21.26
C MET A 336 -11.05 -3.18 21.80
N GLY A 337 -11.27 -4.34 21.19
CA GLY A 337 -11.93 -5.46 21.87
C GLY A 337 -11.17 -5.90 23.13
N GLY A 338 -9.83 -5.76 23.15
CA GLY A 338 -8.93 -6.19 24.23
C GLY A 338 -8.14 -5.11 24.99
N GLY A 339 -7.97 -3.88 24.50
CA GLY A 339 -7.15 -2.83 25.19
C GLY A 339 -7.27 -1.40 24.63
N ASP A 340 -6.67 -0.40 25.31
CA ASP A 340 -6.90 1.04 25.06
C ASP A 340 -5.79 1.75 24.21
N LEU A 341 -6.06 2.96 23.66
CA LEU A 341 -5.30 3.63 22.56
C LEU A 341 -4.90 5.13 22.76
N VAL A 342 -3.87 5.61 22.02
CA VAL A 342 -3.37 7.04 21.89
C VAL A 342 -2.65 7.27 20.51
N ALA A 343 -2.60 8.48 19.87
CA ALA A 343 -1.99 8.72 18.51
C ALA A 343 -1.63 10.19 18.05
N VAL A 344 -0.64 10.39 17.10
CA VAL A 344 -0.20 11.63 16.30
C VAL A 344 0.75 11.22 15.10
N GLY A 345 1.11 11.92 13.97
CA GLY A 345 0.54 13.03 13.13
C GLY A 345 1.51 14.01 12.33
N GLY A 346 1.72 13.89 10.97
CA GLY A 346 2.29 14.94 10.01
C GLY A 346 3.66 14.66 9.30
N LYS A 347 4.21 15.35 8.23
CA LYS A 347 3.82 16.37 7.18
C LYS A 347 4.76 16.34 5.88
N VAL A 348 4.95 17.42 5.05
CA VAL A 348 5.17 17.37 3.54
C VAL A 348 6.06 18.50 2.89
N ALA A 349 6.57 18.32 1.63
CA ALA A 349 7.11 19.34 0.65
C ALA A 349 7.18 18.77 -0.83
N LEU A 350 7.64 19.43 -1.94
CA LEU A 350 7.29 20.73 -2.61
C LEU A 350 8.00 20.97 -4.02
N PHE A 351 7.27 21.27 -5.12
CA PHE A 351 7.70 22.05 -6.33
C PHE A 351 6.45 22.80 -6.92
N PRO A 352 6.53 23.96 -7.61
CA PRO A 352 5.39 24.89 -7.68
C PRO A 352 4.36 24.60 -8.80
N ILE A 353 3.20 24.07 -8.39
CA ILE A 353 1.94 24.12 -9.14
C ILE A 353 1.25 25.47 -8.85
N PRO A 354 0.69 26.19 -9.84
CA PRO A 354 -0.05 27.43 -9.57
C PRO A 354 -1.37 27.12 -8.85
N LEU A 355 -1.54 27.65 -7.63
CA LEU A 355 -2.72 27.45 -6.79
C LEU A 355 -3.64 28.69 -6.85
N GLY A 356 -4.86 28.54 -7.38
CA GLY A 356 -5.90 29.56 -7.42
C GLY A 356 -7.09 29.24 -6.52
N THR A 357 -8.20 29.96 -6.71
CA THR A 357 -9.47 29.74 -5.99
C THR A 357 -10.03 28.33 -6.23
N ALA A 358 -9.85 27.79 -7.43
CA ALA A 358 -10.15 26.40 -7.79
C ALA A 358 -9.43 25.41 -6.86
N ASP A 359 -8.10 25.55 -6.75
CA ASP A 359 -7.26 24.73 -5.90
C ASP A 359 -7.62 24.90 -4.41
N PHE A 360 -7.92 26.12 -3.96
CA PHE A 360 -8.39 26.38 -2.59
C PHE A 360 -9.69 25.61 -2.27
N LEU A 361 -10.68 25.66 -3.16
CA LEU A 361 -11.96 24.97 -2.98
C LEU A 361 -11.77 23.46 -2.92
N VAL A 362 -11.07 22.86 -3.88
CA VAL A 362 -10.91 21.40 -3.94
C VAL A 362 -10.04 20.87 -2.79
N HIS A 363 -9.06 21.62 -2.30
CA HIS A 363 -8.34 21.27 -1.06
C HIS A 363 -9.23 21.33 0.19
N HIS A 364 -10.24 22.21 0.24
CA HIS A 364 -11.25 22.19 1.30
C HIS A 364 -12.21 20.99 1.17
N ILE A 365 -12.53 20.55 -0.05
CA ILE A 365 -13.25 19.29 -0.26
C ILE A 365 -12.41 18.09 0.20
N HIS A 366 -11.12 18.01 -0.15
CA HIS A 366 -10.21 16.97 0.36
C HIS A 366 -10.16 16.98 1.90
N ALA A 367 -10.03 18.16 2.51
CA ALA A 367 -10.04 18.28 3.96
C ALA A 367 -11.38 17.76 4.54
N PHE A 368 -12.52 18.15 3.97
CA PHE A 368 -13.85 17.67 4.38
C PHE A 368 -13.97 16.14 4.26
N THR A 369 -13.67 15.54 3.11
CA THR A 369 -13.82 14.09 2.90
C THR A 369 -12.87 13.28 3.78
N ILE A 370 -11.64 13.76 4.00
CA ILE A 370 -10.70 13.17 4.97
C ILE A 370 -11.26 13.28 6.39
N HIS A 371 -11.73 14.45 6.83
CA HIS A 371 -12.27 14.62 8.19
C HIS A 371 -13.54 13.80 8.43
N VAL A 372 -14.42 13.62 7.44
CA VAL A 372 -15.59 12.73 7.56
C VAL A 372 -15.18 11.25 7.59
N THR A 373 -14.18 10.85 6.78
CA THR A 373 -13.62 9.50 6.83
C THR A 373 -13.02 9.22 8.22
N VAL A 374 -12.18 10.14 8.74
CA VAL A 374 -11.61 10.06 10.08
C VAL A 374 -12.70 10.07 11.16
N LEU A 375 -13.75 10.89 11.04
CA LEU A 375 -14.86 10.92 11.98
C LEU A 375 -15.59 9.56 12.07
N ILE A 376 -15.92 8.95 10.93
CA ILE A 376 -16.59 7.64 10.88
C ILE A 376 -15.70 6.56 11.49
N LEU A 377 -14.44 6.52 11.08
CA LEU A 377 -13.47 5.52 11.52
C LEU A 377 -13.14 5.67 13.01
N LEU A 378 -12.81 6.87 13.48
CA LEU A 378 -12.51 7.16 14.90
C LEU A 378 -13.74 6.95 15.81
N LYS A 379 -14.95 7.23 15.32
CA LYS A 379 -16.19 6.85 16.01
C LYS A 379 -16.34 5.33 16.11
N GLY A 380 -15.95 4.58 15.07
CA GLY A 380 -15.87 3.13 15.11
C GLY A 380 -14.92 2.62 16.18
N VAL A 381 -13.71 3.20 16.27
CA VAL A 381 -12.70 2.96 17.31
C VAL A 381 -13.27 3.23 18.71
N LEU A 382 -13.58 4.49 19.02
CA LEU A 382 -13.89 4.92 20.38
C LEU A 382 -15.18 4.29 20.95
N PHE A 383 -16.16 3.97 20.09
CA PHE A 383 -17.42 3.33 20.51
C PHE A 383 -17.45 1.82 20.22
N ALA A 384 -16.31 1.15 20.01
CA ALA A 384 -16.25 -0.30 19.86
C ALA A 384 -16.64 -1.04 21.16
N ARG A 385 -16.12 -0.60 22.31
CA ARG A 385 -16.31 -1.27 23.62
C ARG A 385 -17.71 -1.06 24.21
N SER A 386 -18.23 0.16 24.11
CA SER A 386 -19.50 0.57 24.73
C SER A 386 -20.07 1.82 24.04
N SER A 387 -21.36 2.06 24.19
CA SER A 387 -21.97 3.38 23.95
C SER A 387 -23.14 3.64 24.90
N CYS A 388 -23.64 4.87 24.94
CA CYS A 388 -24.84 5.22 25.73
C CYS A 388 -26.09 4.41 25.32
N LEU A 389 -26.13 3.86 24.09
CA LEU A 389 -27.24 3.05 23.58
C LEU A 389 -27.07 1.55 23.88
N ILE A 390 -25.81 1.06 23.89
CA ILE A 390 -25.43 -0.33 24.12
C ILE A 390 -24.18 -0.34 25.03
N PRO A 391 -24.35 -0.34 26.36
CA PRO A 391 -23.22 -0.27 27.30
C PRO A 391 -22.30 -1.48 27.23
N ASP A 392 -22.84 -2.64 26.91
CA ASP A 392 -22.22 -3.96 26.92
C ASP A 392 -21.71 -4.43 25.54
N LYS A 393 -21.54 -3.50 24.58
CA LYS A 393 -21.26 -3.80 23.18
C LYS A 393 -20.04 -4.72 22.97
N ALA A 394 -19.01 -4.63 23.80
CA ALA A 394 -17.84 -5.52 23.76
C ALA A 394 -18.21 -7.02 23.77
N ASN A 395 -19.30 -7.40 24.44
CA ASN A 395 -19.78 -8.78 24.51
C ASN A 395 -20.37 -9.28 23.17
N LEU A 396 -20.77 -8.37 22.28
CA LEU A 396 -21.24 -8.66 20.92
C LEU A 396 -20.08 -8.81 19.91
N GLY A 397 -18.85 -8.47 20.33
CA GLY A 397 -17.64 -8.55 19.52
C GLY A 397 -17.49 -7.45 18.46
N PHE A 398 -16.50 -7.60 17.58
CA PHE A 398 -16.19 -6.64 16.51
C PHE A 398 -17.22 -6.66 15.36
N HIS A 399 -17.73 -7.85 15.03
CA HIS A 399 -18.39 -8.16 13.76
C HIS A 399 -19.79 -8.78 14.00
N PHE A 400 -20.80 -7.93 14.17
CA PHE A 400 -22.20 -8.29 14.39
C PHE A 400 -23.15 -7.29 13.68
N PRO A 401 -24.37 -7.68 13.25
CA PRO A 401 -25.15 -6.85 12.32
C PRO A 401 -25.98 -5.74 12.99
N CYS A 402 -26.46 -6.00 14.22
CA CYS A 402 -27.27 -5.14 15.10
C CYS A 402 -27.47 -5.83 16.48
N ASP A 403 -28.00 -5.10 17.46
CA ASP A 403 -28.62 -5.60 18.71
C ASP A 403 -30.16 -5.56 18.58
N GLY A 404 -30.66 -6.08 17.44
CA GLY A 404 -32.08 -6.17 17.13
C GLY A 404 -32.84 -4.83 16.91
N PRO A 405 -34.18 -4.89 16.74
CA PRO A 405 -35.02 -3.73 16.44
C PRO A 405 -35.42 -2.90 17.67
N ARG A 406 -34.96 -3.27 18.88
CA ARG A 406 -35.28 -2.54 20.12
C ARG A 406 -34.56 -1.18 20.17
N ARG A 407 -34.95 -0.33 21.12
CA ARG A 407 -34.41 1.03 21.32
C ARG A 407 -34.50 1.95 20.08
N GLY A 408 -35.48 1.73 19.19
CA GLY A 408 -35.65 2.46 17.93
C GLY A 408 -34.91 1.87 16.72
N GLY A 409 -34.18 0.77 16.91
CA GLY A 409 -33.38 0.10 15.87
C GLY A 409 -31.88 0.32 16.08
N THR A 410 -31.11 -0.76 16.05
CA THR A 410 -29.66 -0.75 16.34
C THR A 410 -28.81 -1.24 15.15
N CYS A 411 -29.27 -0.98 13.92
CA CYS A 411 -28.51 -1.29 12.71
C CYS A 411 -27.18 -0.53 12.68
N GLN A 412 -26.13 -1.17 12.16
CA GLN A 412 -24.81 -0.56 11.91
C GLN A 412 -24.10 0.03 13.14
N VAL A 413 -24.38 -0.51 14.32
CA VAL A 413 -23.74 -0.11 15.59
C VAL A 413 -22.39 -0.79 15.85
N SER A 414 -22.03 -1.83 15.10
CA SER A 414 -20.76 -2.55 15.27
C SER A 414 -19.57 -1.72 14.78
N ALA A 415 -18.36 -2.05 15.25
CA ALA A 415 -17.15 -1.41 14.75
C ALA A 415 -16.86 -1.82 13.30
N TRP A 416 -17.15 -3.08 12.91
CA TRP A 416 -17.07 -3.51 11.52
C TRP A 416 -17.96 -2.66 10.59
N ASP A 417 -19.16 -2.29 11.03
CA ASP A 417 -20.05 -1.43 10.23
C ASP A 417 -19.50 -0.01 10.03
N HIS A 418 -18.63 0.48 10.93
CA HIS A 418 -17.94 1.76 10.75
C HIS A 418 -16.77 1.63 9.76
N VAL A 419 -16.13 0.46 9.66
CA VAL A 419 -15.18 0.16 8.57
C VAL A 419 -15.92 0.10 7.23
N PHE A 420 -17.07 -0.59 7.17
CA PHE A 420 -17.94 -0.63 5.99
C PHE A 420 -18.35 0.78 5.53
N LEU A 421 -18.83 1.65 6.43
CA LEU A 421 -19.16 3.05 6.08
C LEU A 421 -17.91 3.87 5.71
N GLY A 422 -16.78 3.61 6.38
CA GLY A 422 -15.49 4.26 6.10
C GLY A 422 -14.94 3.95 4.71
N LEU A 423 -15.20 2.76 4.17
CA LEU A 423 -14.82 2.40 2.79
C LEU A 423 -15.49 3.27 1.73
N PHE A 424 -16.78 3.62 1.88
CA PHE A 424 -17.48 4.52 0.95
C PHE A 424 -16.93 5.95 1.02
N TRP A 425 -16.56 6.42 2.22
CA TRP A 425 -16.00 7.77 2.40
C TRP A 425 -14.54 7.87 1.98
N MET A 426 -13.75 6.81 2.17
CA MET A 426 -12.43 6.66 1.56
C MET A 426 -12.55 6.65 0.03
N TYR A 427 -13.48 5.87 -0.53
CA TYR A 427 -13.75 5.86 -1.97
C TYR A 427 -14.10 7.25 -2.52
N ASN A 428 -14.98 7.99 -1.85
CA ASN A 428 -15.32 9.36 -2.22
C ASN A 428 -14.09 10.28 -2.14
N SER A 429 -13.34 10.21 -1.03
CA SER A 429 -12.16 11.06 -0.80
C SER A 429 -11.05 10.80 -1.82
N ILE A 430 -10.72 9.54 -2.11
CA ILE A 430 -9.69 9.20 -3.09
C ILE A 430 -10.16 9.55 -4.51
N SER A 431 -11.42 9.26 -4.86
CA SER A 431 -12.00 9.62 -6.17
C SER A 431 -11.89 11.12 -6.47
N VAL A 432 -12.20 11.99 -5.50
CA VAL A 432 -12.04 13.44 -5.68
C VAL A 432 -10.57 13.84 -5.84
N VAL A 433 -9.66 13.28 -5.05
CA VAL A 433 -8.21 13.60 -5.14
C VAL A 433 -7.63 13.19 -6.50
N ILE A 434 -8.00 12.02 -7.03
CA ILE A 434 -7.49 11.54 -8.33
C ILE A 434 -8.17 12.24 -9.51
N PHE A 435 -9.44 12.65 -9.41
CA PHE A 435 -10.09 13.52 -10.40
C PHE A 435 -9.45 14.91 -10.43
N HIS A 436 -9.19 15.50 -9.25
CA HIS A 436 -8.44 16.74 -9.12
C HIS A 436 -7.07 16.64 -9.79
N PHE A 437 -6.29 15.61 -9.46
CA PHE A 437 -4.99 15.36 -10.07
C PHE A 437 -5.10 15.22 -11.59
N SER A 438 -5.96 14.34 -12.09
CA SER A 438 -6.13 14.08 -13.52
C SER A 438 -6.51 15.33 -14.32
N TRP A 439 -7.40 16.18 -13.79
CA TRP A 439 -7.79 17.42 -14.46
C TRP A 439 -6.71 18.50 -14.34
N LYS A 440 -6.18 18.75 -13.15
CA LYS A 440 -5.15 19.78 -12.90
C LYS A 440 -3.91 19.53 -13.77
N MET A 441 -3.47 18.29 -13.87
CA MET A 441 -2.33 17.92 -14.68
C MET A 441 -2.61 18.10 -16.19
N GLN A 442 -3.76 17.67 -16.72
CA GLN A 442 -4.11 17.88 -18.14
C GLN A 442 -4.38 19.35 -18.51
N SER A 443 -4.81 20.18 -17.56
CA SER A 443 -5.17 21.58 -17.80
C SER A 443 -4.00 22.55 -17.68
N ASP A 444 -3.16 22.37 -16.65
CA ASP A 444 -2.23 23.40 -16.18
C ASP A 444 -0.76 22.93 -16.19
N VAL A 445 -0.47 21.68 -16.59
CA VAL A 445 0.89 21.08 -16.53
C VAL A 445 1.26 20.35 -17.82
N TRP A 446 0.57 19.27 -18.15
CA TRP A 446 0.82 18.44 -19.32
C TRP A 446 0.34 19.10 -20.62
N GLY A 447 1.06 18.86 -21.71
CA GLY A 447 0.84 19.48 -23.00
C GLY A 447 1.97 19.20 -23.98
N SER A 448 1.96 19.91 -25.10
CA SER A 448 3.08 20.01 -26.04
C SER A 448 3.80 21.36 -25.89
N VAL A 449 5.06 21.43 -26.33
CA VAL A 449 5.85 22.67 -26.36
C VAL A 449 6.22 22.95 -27.82
N SER A 450 5.99 24.17 -28.28
CA SER A 450 6.38 24.58 -29.64
C SER A 450 7.88 24.93 -29.73
N ASP A 451 8.40 25.04 -30.96
CA ASP A 451 9.78 25.48 -31.22
C ASP A 451 10.10 26.90 -30.66
N GLN A 452 9.05 27.67 -30.32
CA GLN A 452 9.15 28.99 -29.70
C GLN A 452 9.07 28.95 -28.15
N GLY A 453 9.03 27.75 -27.55
CA GLY A 453 8.92 27.55 -26.11
C GLY A 453 7.52 27.77 -25.53
N VAL A 454 6.48 27.90 -26.37
CA VAL A 454 5.10 28.12 -25.93
C VAL A 454 4.45 26.77 -25.61
N VAL A 455 3.93 26.62 -24.39
CA VAL A 455 3.24 25.41 -23.94
C VAL A 455 1.77 25.43 -24.36
N THR A 456 1.30 24.34 -24.96
CA THR A 456 -0.12 24.11 -25.28
C THR A 456 -0.63 22.93 -24.44
N HIS A 457 -1.39 23.23 -23.39
CA HIS A 457 -1.91 22.21 -22.46
C HIS A 457 -3.05 21.38 -23.06
N ILE A 458 -3.17 20.12 -22.61
CA ILE A 458 -4.13 19.13 -23.15
C ILE A 458 -5.59 19.61 -23.09
N THR A 459 -5.98 20.35 -22.04
CA THR A 459 -7.31 21.01 -21.94
C THR A 459 -7.24 22.54 -21.84
N GLY A 460 -6.12 23.14 -22.28
CA GLY A 460 -6.02 24.58 -22.53
C GLY A 460 -6.26 25.50 -21.31
N GLY A 461 -5.90 25.09 -20.09
CA GLY A 461 -6.08 25.91 -18.88
C GLY A 461 -7.52 26.02 -18.36
N ASN A 462 -8.44 25.16 -18.81
CA ASN A 462 -9.86 25.24 -18.45
C ASN A 462 -10.16 25.02 -16.95
N PHE A 463 -9.29 24.35 -16.21
CA PHE A 463 -9.47 24.04 -14.79
C PHE A 463 -9.79 25.28 -13.93
N ALA A 464 -9.11 26.40 -14.18
CA ALA A 464 -9.22 27.61 -13.35
C ALA A 464 -10.63 28.26 -13.35
N GLN A 465 -11.41 28.09 -14.42
CA GLN A 465 -12.75 28.67 -14.56
C GLN A 465 -13.88 27.62 -14.45
N SER A 466 -13.62 26.37 -14.87
CA SER A 466 -14.66 25.33 -14.86
C SER A 466 -14.78 24.64 -13.49
N SER A 467 -13.67 24.33 -12.83
CA SER A 467 -13.67 23.49 -11.60
C SER A 467 -14.27 24.17 -10.36
N ILE A 468 -14.54 25.48 -10.41
CA ILE A 468 -15.27 26.19 -9.35
C ILE A 468 -16.78 25.88 -9.36
N THR A 469 -17.30 25.14 -10.34
CA THR A 469 -18.70 24.69 -10.39
C THR A 469 -18.83 23.19 -10.62
N ILE A 470 -19.81 22.54 -9.99
CA ILE A 470 -20.12 21.11 -10.21
C ILE A 470 -20.49 20.85 -11.68
N ASN A 471 -21.09 21.83 -12.38
CA ASN A 471 -21.39 21.72 -13.80
C ASN A 471 -20.11 21.64 -14.67
N GLY A 472 -19.05 22.37 -14.32
CA GLY A 472 -17.75 22.26 -15.00
C GLY A 472 -17.09 20.90 -14.78
N TRP A 473 -17.15 20.35 -13.56
CA TRP A 473 -16.70 18.96 -13.31
C TRP A 473 -17.49 17.93 -14.13
N LEU A 474 -18.80 18.15 -14.33
CA LEU A 474 -19.64 17.27 -15.15
C LEU A 474 -19.35 17.42 -16.66
N HIS A 475 -19.24 18.66 -17.15
CA HIS A 475 -19.15 18.96 -18.58
C HIS A 475 -17.71 18.91 -19.11
N ASP A 476 -16.81 19.71 -18.54
CA ASP A 476 -15.47 19.97 -19.05
C ASP A 476 -14.43 18.93 -18.60
N PHE A 477 -14.77 18.16 -17.56
CA PHE A 477 -14.00 17.01 -17.11
C PHE A 477 -14.70 15.69 -17.47
N LEU A 478 -15.76 15.28 -16.75
CA LEU A 478 -16.34 13.93 -16.92
C LEU A 478 -16.87 13.67 -18.33
N TRP A 479 -17.75 14.53 -18.86
CA TRP A 479 -18.36 14.35 -20.18
C TRP A 479 -17.32 14.49 -21.32
N ALA A 480 -16.55 15.57 -21.32
CA ALA A 480 -15.56 15.83 -22.38
C ALA A 480 -14.45 14.77 -22.44
N GLN A 481 -13.94 14.30 -21.29
CA GLN A 481 -12.85 13.32 -21.25
C GLN A 481 -13.34 11.86 -21.37
N ALA A 482 -14.64 11.59 -21.17
CA ALA A 482 -15.20 10.26 -21.42
C ALA A 482 -15.33 9.93 -22.91
N SER A 483 -15.19 10.92 -23.81
CA SER A 483 -15.22 10.73 -25.26
C SER A 483 -14.28 9.61 -25.72
N GLN A 484 -13.06 9.52 -25.17
CA GLN A 484 -12.08 8.48 -25.53
C GLN A 484 -12.55 7.07 -25.12
N VAL A 485 -13.09 6.89 -23.91
CA VAL A 485 -13.49 5.54 -23.43
C VAL A 485 -14.73 5.02 -24.15
N ILE A 486 -15.70 5.90 -24.48
CA ILE A 486 -16.93 5.49 -25.19
C ILE A 486 -16.74 5.32 -26.71
N GLN A 487 -15.75 5.99 -27.31
CA GLN A 487 -15.41 5.85 -28.74
C GLN A 487 -14.27 4.84 -28.99
N SER A 488 -13.79 4.13 -27.96
CA SER A 488 -12.67 3.18 -28.05
C SER A 488 -12.95 1.92 -28.90
N TYR A 489 -14.21 1.62 -29.20
CA TYR A 489 -14.62 0.43 -29.96
C TYR A 489 -14.08 0.47 -31.40
N GLY A 490 -13.41 -0.61 -31.82
CA GLY A 490 -12.72 -0.69 -33.11
C GLY A 490 -11.27 -0.20 -33.10
N SER A 491 -10.78 0.33 -31.98
CA SER A 491 -9.36 0.64 -31.74
C SER A 491 -8.69 -0.40 -30.85
N SER A 492 -7.38 -0.30 -30.63
CA SER A 492 -6.65 -1.08 -29.60
C SER A 492 -7.16 -0.84 -28.18
N LEU A 493 -7.83 0.29 -27.91
CA LEU A 493 -8.36 0.66 -26.60
C LEU A 493 -9.73 0.05 -26.28
N TYR A 494 -10.33 -0.74 -27.19
CA TYR A 494 -11.69 -1.29 -27.04
C TYR A 494 -11.93 -2.04 -25.73
N ALA A 495 -10.88 -2.67 -25.17
CA ALA A 495 -10.95 -3.38 -23.90
C ALA A 495 -11.33 -2.45 -22.74
N TYR A 496 -10.84 -1.21 -22.73
CA TYR A 496 -11.22 -0.22 -21.72
C TYR A 496 -12.70 0.17 -21.85
N GLY A 497 -13.23 0.31 -23.08
CA GLY A 497 -14.66 0.51 -23.30
C GLY A 497 -15.52 -0.62 -22.72
N LEU A 498 -15.12 -1.88 -22.95
CA LEU A 498 -15.78 -3.05 -22.38
C LEU A 498 -15.71 -3.08 -20.85
N PHE A 499 -14.53 -2.81 -20.25
CA PHE A 499 -14.37 -2.73 -18.81
C PHE A 499 -15.15 -1.57 -18.19
N TYR A 500 -15.26 -0.43 -18.87
CA TYR A 500 -16.03 0.74 -18.41
C TYR A 500 -17.52 0.41 -18.27
N LEU A 501 -18.13 -0.26 -19.25
CA LEU A 501 -19.53 -0.72 -19.14
C LEU A 501 -19.68 -1.87 -18.12
N GLY A 502 -18.75 -2.83 -18.11
CA GLY A 502 -18.77 -3.95 -17.15
C GLY A 502 -18.66 -3.47 -15.69
N ALA A 503 -17.83 -2.46 -15.44
CA ALA A 503 -17.66 -1.85 -14.13
C ALA A 503 -18.89 -1.05 -13.68
N HIS A 504 -19.56 -0.32 -14.58
CA HIS A 504 -20.87 0.29 -14.31
C HIS A 504 -21.93 -0.76 -13.94
N PHE A 505 -21.97 -1.90 -14.65
CA PHE A 505 -22.86 -3.01 -14.31
C PHE A 505 -22.57 -3.58 -12.92
N VAL A 506 -21.29 -3.84 -12.60
CA VAL A 506 -20.85 -4.33 -11.28
C VAL A 506 -21.19 -3.33 -10.17
N TRP A 507 -21.01 -2.04 -10.41
CA TRP A 507 -21.40 -0.97 -9.48
C TRP A 507 -22.92 -0.95 -9.24
N ALA A 508 -23.73 -1.01 -10.31
CA ALA A 508 -25.19 -1.03 -10.18
C ALA A 508 -25.69 -2.32 -9.49
N PHE A 509 -25.09 -3.46 -9.80
CA PHE A 509 -25.36 -4.76 -9.16
C PHE A 509 -25.08 -4.73 -7.65
N SER A 510 -24.08 -3.96 -7.20
CA SER A 510 -23.80 -3.76 -5.77
C SER A 510 -24.99 -3.17 -4.99
N LEU A 511 -25.75 -2.25 -5.62
CA LEU A 511 -26.87 -1.56 -5.00
C LEU A 511 -28.00 -2.52 -4.61
N MET A 512 -28.14 -3.64 -5.32
CA MET A 512 -29.07 -4.72 -4.98
C MET A 512 -28.81 -5.27 -3.57
N PHE A 513 -27.55 -5.44 -3.17
CA PHE A 513 -27.17 -5.94 -1.84
C PHE A 513 -27.17 -4.84 -0.78
N LEU A 514 -26.94 -3.59 -1.17
CA LEU A 514 -26.89 -2.44 -0.26
C LEU A 514 -28.28 -1.91 0.12
N PHE A 515 -29.29 -2.07 -0.75
CA PHE A 515 -30.66 -1.58 -0.53
C PHE A 515 -31.67 -2.67 -0.14
N SER A 516 -31.32 -3.96 -0.16
CA SER A 516 -32.21 -5.06 0.21
C SER A 516 -31.79 -5.78 1.50
N GLY A 517 -32.73 -6.50 2.13
CA GLY A 517 -32.50 -7.29 3.34
C GLY A 517 -32.57 -8.80 3.07
N CYS A 518 -31.85 -9.60 3.86
CA CYS A 518 -31.74 -11.05 3.65
C CYS A 518 -33.08 -11.82 3.78
N GLY A 519 -34.09 -11.27 4.47
CA GLY A 519 -35.40 -11.91 4.64
C GLY A 519 -36.12 -12.16 3.30
N TYR A 520 -36.23 -11.12 2.47
CA TYR A 520 -36.81 -11.21 1.11
C TYR A 520 -36.13 -12.30 0.27
N TRP A 521 -34.79 -12.35 0.29
CA TRP A 521 -34.04 -13.36 -0.43
C TRP A 521 -34.22 -14.78 0.14
N GLN A 522 -34.42 -14.91 1.45
CA GLN A 522 -34.66 -16.20 2.09
C GLN A 522 -36.04 -16.77 1.73
N GLU A 523 -37.09 -15.94 1.72
CA GLU A 523 -38.45 -16.32 1.29
C GLU A 523 -38.49 -16.72 -0.19
N LEU A 524 -37.75 -16.00 -1.04
CA LEU A 524 -37.58 -16.35 -2.45
C LEU A 524 -36.83 -17.68 -2.63
N ILE A 525 -35.76 -17.91 -1.86
CA ILE A 525 -35.03 -19.19 -1.85
C ILE A 525 -35.93 -20.34 -1.40
N GLU A 526 -36.80 -20.14 -0.40
CA GLU A 526 -37.72 -21.18 0.08
C GLU A 526 -38.75 -21.58 -0.99
N SER A 527 -39.23 -20.61 -1.78
CA SER A 527 -40.07 -20.86 -2.97
C SER A 527 -39.32 -21.66 -4.06
N ILE A 528 -38.04 -21.37 -4.28
CA ILE A 528 -37.18 -22.12 -5.21
C ILE A 528 -36.88 -23.53 -4.69
N VAL A 529 -36.63 -23.68 -3.38
CA VAL A 529 -36.41 -24.98 -2.72
C VAL A 529 -37.65 -25.87 -2.80
N TRP A 530 -38.85 -25.31 -2.66
CA TRP A 530 -40.09 -26.04 -2.89
C TRP A 530 -40.14 -26.65 -4.30
N ALA A 531 -39.79 -25.88 -5.34
CA ALA A 531 -39.79 -26.36 -6.73
C ALA A 531 -38.74 -27.47 -6.95
N ASN A 532 -37.52 -27.30 -6.43
CA ASN A 532 -36.46 -28.31 -6.51
C ASN A 532 -36.83 -29.61 -5.76
N ASN A 533 -37.55 -29.50 -4.63
CA ASN A 533 -38.07 -30.67 -3.91
C ASN A 533 -39.14 -31.42 -4.71
N LYS A 534 -40.03 -30.72 -5.45
CA LYS A 534 -41.02 -31.38 -6.35
C LYS A 534 -40.35 -32.19 -7.45
N LEU A 535 -39.20 -31.73 -7.96
CA LEU A 535 -38.40 -32.42 -8.97
C LEU A 535 -37.36 -33.41 -8.39
N LYS A 536 -37.25 -33.52 -7.05
CA LYS A 536 -36.25 -34.34 -6.32
C LYS A 536 -34.78 -33.99 -6.63
N VAL A 537 -34.50 -32.74 -7.01
CA VAL A 537 -33.14 -32.23 -7.31
C VAL A 537 -32.61 -31.25 -6.25
N ALA A 538 -33.29 -31.16 -5.10
CA ALA A 538 -32.84 -30.32 -3.99
C ALA A 538 -31.50 -30.83 -3.40
N PRO A 539 -30.53 -29.94 -3.10
CA PRO A 539 -29.24 -30.34 -2.52
C PRO A 539 -29.37 -30.74 -1.05
N ALA A 540 -28.46 -31.61 -0.58
CA ALA A 540 -28.42 -32.04 0.82
C ALA A 540 -28.02 -30.92 1.79
N THR A 541 -27.03 -30.09 1.41
CA THR A 541 -26.68 -28.85 2.12
C THR A 541 -27.76 -27.80 1.87
N GLN A 542 -28.39 -27.27 2.92
CA GLN A 542 -29.51 -26.34 2.78
C GLN A 542 -29.05 -25.00 2.17
N PRO A 543 -29.67 -24.52 1.08
CA PRO A 543 -29.43 -23.19 0.58
C PRO A 543 -30.05 -22.15 1.52
N ARG A 544 -29.27 -21.12 1.86
CA ARG A 544 -29.65 -19.97 2.66
C ARG A 544 -29.23 -18.69 1.96
N ALA A 545 -29.98 -17.62 2.19
CA ALA A 545 -29.55 -16.28 1.83
C ALA A 545 -28.22 -15.92 2.53
N LEU A 546 -27.47 -14.97 1.96
CA LEU A 546 -26.30 -14.40 2.62
C LEU A 546 -26.68 -13.81 3.99
N SER A 547 -25.80 -13.94 4.98
CA SER A 547 -25.99 -13.25 6.26
C SER A 547 -26.02 -11.73 6.06
N ILE A 548 -26.61 -10.99 7.01
CA ILE A 548 -26.71 -9.51 6.91
C ILE A 548 -25.33 -8.87 6.66
N ILE A 549 -24.27 -9.40 7.30
CA ILE A 549 -22.91 -8.88 7.11
C ILE A 549 -22.32 -9.36 5.78
N GLN A 550 -22.56 -10.60 5.36
CA GLN A 550 -22.14 -11.08 4.03
C GLN A 550 -22.79 -10.27 2.90
N GLY A 551 -24.05 -9.85 3.06
CA GLY A 551 -24.70 -8.91 2.14
C GLY A 551 -24.02 -7.53 2.11
N ARG A 552 -23.67 -6.96 3.28
CA ARG A 552 -22.90 -5.71 3.38
C ARG A 552 -21.50 -5.85 2.75
N VAL A 553 -20.78 -6.95 2.98
CA VAL A 553 -19.47 -7.28 2.37
C VAL A 553 -19.61 -7.36 0.84
N VAL A 554 -20.52 -8.17 0.33
CA VAL A 554 -20.73 -8.34 -1.12
C VAL A 554 -21.11 -7.00 -1.76
N GLY A 555 -21.99 -6.22 -1.12
CA GLY A 555 -22.34 -4.88 -1.55
C GLY A 555 -21.14 -3.94 -1.63
N VAL A 556 -20.38 -3.73 -0.55
CA VAL A 556 -19.24 -2.80 -0.57
C VAL A 556 -18.13 -3.27 -1.52
N THR A 557 -17.86 -4.57 -1.62
CA THR A 557 -16.85 -5.11 -2.55
C THR A 557 -17.22 -4.84 -4.01
N HIS A 558 -18.48 -5.09 -4.42
CA HIS A 558 -18.91 -4.80 -5.80
C HIS A 558 -19.02 -3.28 -6.07
N TYR A 559 -19.41 -2.48 -5.06
CA TYR A 559 -19.46 -1.02 -5.19
C TYR A 559 -18.06 -0.44 -5.43
N LEU A 560 -17.09 -0.85 -4.63
CA LEU A 560 -15.70 -0.44 -4.77
C LEU A 560 -15.12 -0.93 -6.10
N LEU A 561 -15.23 -2.23 -6.41
CA LEU A 561 -14.72 -2.81 -7.65
C LEU A 561 -15.28 -2.11 -8.88
N GLY A 562 -16.59 -1.92 -8.95
CA GLY A 562 -17.24 -1.21 -10.05
C GLY A 562 -16.84 0.27 -10.13
N GLY A 563 -16.75 0.97 -8.99
CA GLY A 563 -16.32 2.37 -8.96
C GLY A 563 -14.86 2.57 -9.39
N THR A 564 -13.94 1.77 -8.87
CA THR A 564 -12.50 1.87 -9.19
C THR A 564 -12.21 1.38 -10.60
N ALA A 565 -12.85 0.30 -11.07
CA ALA A 565 -12.65 -0.19 -12.44
C ALA A 565 -13.24 0.76 -13.50
N THR A 566 -14.37 1.42 -13.20
CA THR A 566 -14.91 2.51 -14.04
C THR A 566 -13.90 3.65 -14.16
N THR A 567 -13.34 4.11 -13.04
CA THR A 567 -12.36 5.21 -13.01
C THR A 567 -11.04 4.82 -13.70
N TRP A 568 -10.57 3.59 -13.51
CA TRP A 568 -9.40 3.02 -14.17
C TRP A 568 -9.55 2.98 -15.70
N ALA A 569 -10.68 2.47 -16.21
CA ALA A 569 -10.94 2.40 -17.64
C ALA A 569 -11.11 3.79 -18.27
N PHE A 570 -11.78 4.70 -17.58
CA PHE A 570 -11.89 6.11 -17.95
C PHE A 570 -10.53 6.78 -18.07
N PHE A 571 -9.69 6.69 -17.02
CA PHE A 571 -8.36 7.29 -16.99
C PHE A 571 -7.43 6.72 -18.07
N LEU A 572 -7.35 5.40 -18.21
CA LEU A 572 -6.41 4.79 -19.16
C LEU A 572 -6.81 5.03 -20.62
N ALA A 573 -8.09 4.83 -20.97
CA ALA A 573 -8.55 5.14 -22.33
C ALA A 573 -8.41 6.62 -22.67
N ARG A 574 -8.64 7.52 -21.70
CA ARG A 574 -8.40 8.96 -21.87
C ARG A 574 -6.92 9.25 -22.11
N ILE A 575 -6.05 8.87 -21.19
CA ILE A 575 -4.67 9.36 -21.15
C ILE A 575 -3.80 8.76 -22.26
N ILE A 576 -3.98 7.47 -22.60
CA ILE A 576 -3.25 6.80 -23.69
C ILE A 576 -3.61 7.38 -25.08
N ALA A 577 -4.72 8.12 -25.18
CA ALA A 577 -5.18 8.76 -26.41
C ALA A 577 -4.87 10.27 -26.50
N VAL A 578 -4.29 10.88 -25.45
CA VAL A 578 -4.01 12.34 -25.41
C VAL A 578 -2.64 12.72 -24.82
N GLY A 579 -1.82 11.74 -24.42
CA GLY A 579 -0.47 11.90 -23.88
C GLY A 579 0.51 10.96 -24.55
#